data_AF-A0A382AQG4-F1
#
_entry.id   AF-A0A382AQG4-F1
#
_cell.length_a   1.000
_cell.length_b   1.000
_cell.length_c   1.000
_cell.angle_alpha   90.00
_cell.angle_beta   90.00
_cell.angle_gamma   90.00
#
_symmetry.space_group_name_H-M   'P 1'
#
loop_
_entity.id
_entity.type
_entity.pdbx_description
1 polymer ?
#
loop_
_entity_poly.entity_id
_entity_poly.type
_entity_poly.pdbx_seq_one_letter_code
_entity_poly.pdbx_strand_id
1 'polypeptide(L)'
;IPLDGRAPETWENCDFNPTSPSYFAKQIGDSHVVVDANGRLTYHGDYPNRSKWCRVGDFQNIENYPKSVVPYGYASLDNPIPGGTAIPSASMKLQQVDNTNEQTFQAGTYHGFDFMDIGTANRKRGKYDNDAAAYLSPIPSGTGTGSNECFSLNNCYGHANSDTLPGNPSVRSDATEKITLALSDIGQRRFAVPFQWGFDGVDPASKPSMGNDITTTNVMGFDCSTSSTSGTTLYKRAINAVSNPEEFDINMLVIPGIIHSKDGSNCHNNITDHAITKVEERADCFYIMDGFHWADTISQAASALGSIDTNYAATYYPWVQVNYSIEGGNVEPTWVPPSVALAGVFAFNDRIGQEWFAPAGLNRGGLTITSKAKFKLNHAERDKLYEERINPIATFPGQGPTVFGQKTLQSKPSALDRINVRRLLINLKKFIASTSKFLVFEQNTTATRNRFLNTVNPYLENVQSNSGLNAFRVVMDDTNNTPDEIDRNRLVGQIFVQPTRTAEFIVLDFVVQPTGATFPE
;
A
#
# COMPACT_ATOMS: atom_id res chain seq x y z
N ILE A 1 0.33 13.02 24.30
CA ILE A 1 -0.19 14.34 23.85
C ILE A 1 0.15 14.44 22.37
N PRO A 2 -0.83 14.57 21.46
CA PRO A 2 -0.54 14.81 20.05
C PRO A 2 0.25 16.12 19.92
N LEU A 3 1.40 16.06 19.24
CA LEU A 3 2.25 17.22 18.98
C LEU A 3 1.61 18.19 17.95
N ASP A 4 0.41 17.86 17.44
CA ASP A 4 -0.34 18.62 16.43
C ASP A 4 -1.50 19.47 17.01
N GLY A 5 -1.63 19.55 18.35
CA GLY A 5 -2.64 20.37 19.01
C GLY A 5 -4.06 19.78 19.00
N ARG A 6 -4.24 18.53 18.55
CA ARG A 6 -5.51 17.80 18.69
C ARG A 6 -5.70 17.29 20.11
N ALA A 7 -6.96 17.13 20.52
CA ALA A 7 -7.28 16.51 21.81
C ALA A 7 -6.67 15.09 21.87
N PRO A 8 -5.90 14.76 22.93
CA PRO A 8 -5.34 13.41 23.08
C PRO A 8 -6.47 12.38 23.17
N GLU A 9 -6.25 11.21 22.58
CA GLU A 9 -7.08 10.05 22.87
C GLU A 9 -6.84 9.63 24.33
N THR A 10 -7.90 9.56 25.13
CA THR A 10 -7.83 9.28 26.56
C THR A 10 -8.60 8.02 26.89
N TRP A 11 -7.95 7.11 27.62
CA TRP A 11 -8.54 5.91 28.17
C TRP A 11 -8.53 6.02 29.69
N GLU A 12 -9.71 6.07 30.31
CA GLU A 12 -9.86 6.27 31.74
C GLU A 12 -10.15 4.94 32.45
N ASN A 13 -9.78 4.89 33.74
CA ASN A 13 -10.05 3.75 34.63
C ASN A 13 -9.46 2.41 34.17
N CYS A 14 -8.38 2.42 33.39
CA CYS A 14 -7.70 1.19 32.97
C CYS A 14 -6.95 0.53 34.15
N ASP A 15 -6.98 -0.80 34.19
CA ASP A 15 -6.22 -1.61 35.15
C ASP A 15 -5.40 -2.71 34.47
N PHE A 16 -4.52 -3.37 35.23
CA PHE A 16 -3.69 -4.49 34.75
C PHE A 16 -4.24 -5.86 35.11
N ASN A 17 -5.51 -5.96 35.54
CA ASN A 17 -6.10 -7.24 35.90
C ASN A 17 -6.80 -7.88 34.68
N PRO A 18 -6.30 -9.00 34.12
CA PRO A 18 -6.88 -9.59 32.91
C PRO A 18 -8.36 -9.96 33.06
N THR A 19 -8.81 -10.27 34.28
CA THR A 19 -10.21 -10.64 34.55
C THR A 19 -11.14 -9.42 34.63
N SER A 20 -10.60 -8.20 34.75
CA SER A 20 -11.38 -6.98 34.90
C SER A 20 -12.04 -6.58 33.57
N PRO A 21 -13.26 -6.00 33.60
CA PRO A 21 -13.82 -5.28 32.45
C PRO A 21 -12.96 -4.09 32.03
N SER A 22 -12.22 -3.51 32.98
CA SER A 22 -11.39 -2.32 32.75
C SER A 22 -9.93 -2.65 32.41
N TYR A 23 -9.62 -3.90 32.09
CA TYR A 23 -8.28 -4.30 31.68
C TYR A 23 -7.80 -3.46 30.49
N PHE A 24 -6.61 -2.87 30.57
CA PHE A 24 -6.13 -1.91 29.58
C PHE A 24 -6.11 -2.49 28.15
N ALA A 25 -5.73 -3.78 27.97
CA ALA A 25 -5.73 -4.40 26.65
C ALA A 25 -7.16 -4.62 26.10
N LYS A 26 -8.18 -4.80 26.95
CA LYS A 26 -9.59 -4.82 26.54
C LYS A 26 -10.10 -3.44 26.12
N GLN A 27 -9.60 -2.40 26.78
CA GLN A 27 -10.02 -1.02 26.54
C GLN A 27 -9.36 -0.43 25.29
N ILE A 28 -8.07 -0.66 25.08
CA ILE A 28 -7.31 -0.12 23.95
C ILE A 28 -7.35 -1.07 22.74
N GLY A 29 -7.19 -2.37 23.01
CA GLY A 29 -7.07 -3.45 22.02
C GLY A 29 -5.62 -3.85 21.71
N ASP A 30 -5.43 -5.11 21.37
CA ASP A 30 -4.13 -5.75 21.08
C ASP A 30 -4.10 -6.50 19.73
N SER A 31 -5.24 -6.54 19.04
CA SER A 31 -5.42 -7.28 17.79
C SER A 31 -4.50 -6.76 16.68
N HIS A 32 -3.81 -7.66 15.99
CA HIS A 32 -3.04 -7.34 14.80
C HIS A 32 -2.91 -8.52 13.85
N VAL A 33 -2.59 -8.23 12.61
CA VAL A 33 -2.40 -9.24 11.56
C VAL A 33 -0.95 -9.20 11.10
N VAL A 34 -0.34 -10.38 11.04
CA VAL A 34 1.00 -10.55 10.46
C VAL A 34 0.87 -11.37 9.18
N VAL A 35 1.49 -10.87 8.12
CA VAL A 35 1.62 -11.59 6.85
C VAL A 35 2.98 -12.26 6.82
N ASP A 36 2.99 -13.59 6.67
CA ASP A 36 4.24 -14.32 6.47
C ASP A 36 4.78 -14.19 5.03
N ALA A 37 5.95 -14.76 4.78
CA ALA A 37 6.59 -14.71 3.46
C ALA A 37 5.76 -15.38 2.35
N ASN A 38 4.80 -16.25 2.69
CA ASN A 38 3.95 -16.96 1.74
C ASN A 38 2.57 -16.29 1.57
N GLY A 39 2.33 -15.16 2.24
CA GLY A 39 1.04 -14.47 2.19
C GLY A 39 0.00 -15.01 3.16
N ARG A 40 0.36 -15.91 4.07
CA ARG A 40 -0.57 -16.38 5.09
C ARG A 40 -0.75 -15.29 6.14
N LEU A 41 -2.00 -14.94 6.39
CA LEU A 41 -2.37 -14.04 7.47
C LEU A 41 -2.48 -14.81 8.78
N THR A 42 -1.79 -14.32 9.79
CA THR A 42 -1.92 -14.80 11.17
C THR A 42 -2.49 -13.67 12.00
N TYR A 43 -3.68 -13.89 12.56
CA TYR A 43 -4.33 -12.97 13.48
C TYR A 43 -3.79 -13.23 14.89
N HIS A 44 -3.39 -12.17 15.56
CA HIS A 44 -2.85 -12.17 16.91
C HIS A 44 -3.64 -11.19 17.77
N GLY A 45 -3.64 -11.42 19.09
CA GLY A 45 -4.39 -10.60 20.06
C GLY A 45 -5.81 -11.12 20.27
N ASP A 46 -6.34 -10.85 21.46
CA ASP A 46 -7.66 -11.35 21.90
C ASP A 46 -8.74 -10.26 21.87
N TYR A 47 -8.34 -8.99 21.86
CA TYR A 47 -9.21 -7.84 22.02
C TYR A 47 -9.16 -6.92 20.80
N PRO A 48 -10.32 -6.58 20.21
CA PRO A 48 -10.38 -5.72 19.03
C PRO A 48 -9.84 -4.32 19.36
N ASN A 49 -9.12 -3.74 18.40
CA ASN A 49 -8.57 -2.39 18.53
C ASN A 49 -9.69 -1.35 18.62
N ARG A 50 -9.78 -0.68 19.77
CA ARG A 50 -10.67 0.45 19.99
C ARG A 50 -9.94 1.79 19.82
N SER A 51 -8.63 1.79 20.06
CA SER A 51 -7.80 2.97 19.73
C SER A 51 -7.66 3.14 18.23
N LYS A 52 -7.71 4.41 17.80
CA LYS A 52 -7.49 4.80 16.41
C LYS A 52 -6.00 4.81 16.04
N TRP A 53 -5.11 4.94 17.02
CA TRP A 53 -3.72 5.28 16.80
C TRP A 53 -2.74 4.21 17.26
N CYS A 54 -3.09 3.46 18.30
CA CYS A 54 -2.19 2.45 18.85
C CYS A 54 -2.90 1.13 19.14
N ARG A 55 -2.09 0.10 19.34
CA ARG A 55 -2.49 -1.16 19.94
C ARG A 55 -1.48 -1.48 21.03
N VAL A 56 -1.90 -2.24 22.04
CA VAL A 56 -0.97 -2.75 23.04
C VAL A 56 -0.40 -4.08 22.59
N GLY A 57 0.88 -4.29 22.89
CA GLY A 57 1.62 -5.51 22.59
C GLY A 57 2.67 -5.75 23.68
N ASP A 58 3.23 -6.97 23.71
CA ASP A 58 4.33 -7.34 24.61
C ASP A 58 4.08 -7.05 26.10
N PHE A 59 2.89 -7.41 26.59
CA PHE A 59 2.47 -7.17 27.97
C PHE A 59 2.23 -8.45 28.78
N GLN A 60 2.58 -9.63 28.24
CA GLN A 60 2.36 -10.92 28.91
C GLN A 60 3.06 -10.99 30.28
N ASN A 61 4.21 -10.34 30.42
CA ASN A 61 4.94 -10.27 31.68
C ASN A 61 4.18 -9.46 32.76
N ILE A 62 3.31 -8.53 32.37
CA ILE A 62 2.56 -7.66 33.28
C ILE A 62 1.53 -8.48 34.08
N GLU A 63 0.97 -9.52 33.48
CA GLU A 63 -0.07 -10.37 34.10
C GLU A 63 0.42 -11.13 35.33
N ASN A 64 1.74 -11.33 35.45
CA ASN A 64 2.37 -12.04 36.57
C ASN A 64 2.64 -11.15 37.78
N TYR A 65 2.49 -9.83 37.67
CA TYR A 65 2.76 -8.93 38.79
C TYR A 65 1.57 -8.84 39.78
N PRO A 66 1.83 -8.58 41.08
CA PRO A 66 0.77 -8.40 42.06
C PRO A 66 -0.19 -7.28 41.68
N LYS A 67 -1.50 -7.47 41.88
CA LYS A 67 -2.54 -6.48 41.53
C LYS A 67 -2.42 -5.13 42.26
N SER A 68 -1.59 -5.05 43.29
CA SER A 68 -1.28 -3.83 44.04
C SER A 68 -0.20 -2.95 43.40
N VAL A 69 0.52 -3.45 42.39
CA VAL A 69 1.55 -2.66 41.72
C VAL A 69 0.90 -1.63 40.80
N VAL A 70 1.53 -0.46 40.70
CA VAL A 70 1.09 0.62 39.82
C VAL A 70 2.28 1.07 38.96
N PRO A 71 2.04 1.61 37.76
CA PRO A 71 3.11 2.22 36.97
C PRO A 71 3.76 3.35 37.77
N TYR A 72 5.09 3.37 37.79
CA TYR A 72 5.83 4.33 38.61
C TYR A 72 7.06 4.94 37.91
N GLY A 73 7.27 4.61 36.63
CA GLY A 73 8.45 4.99 35.88
C GLY A 73 8.58 4.25 34.55
N TYR A 74 9.69 4.48 33.86
CA TYR A 74 10.09 3.80 32.63
C TYR A 74 11.62 3.69 32.54
N ALA A 75 12.11 2.74 31.75
CA ALA A 75 13.54 2.54 31.52
C ALA A 75 14.19 3.74 30.82
N SER A 76 15.51 3.85 30.91
CA SER A 76 16.26 4.90 30.19
C SER A 76 16.04 4.80 28.68
N LEU A 77 15.88 5.94 28.03
CA LEU A 77 15.75 6.02 26.59
C LEU A 77 17.08 5.78 25.88
N ASP A 78 16.98 5.18 24.69
CA ASP A 78 18.07 5.04 23.74
C ASP A 78 18.39 6.39 23.10
N ASN A 79 19.66 6.63 22.79
CA ASN A 79 20.06 7.88 22.18
C ASN A 79 19.87 7.86 20.64
N PRO A 80 19.21 8.89 20.04
CA PRO A 80 19.02 8.98 18.59
C PRO A 80 20.31 9.28 17.79
N ILE A 81 21.44 9.60 18.44
CA ILE A 81 22.70 9.96 17.76
C ILE A 81 23.67 8.77 17.73
N PRO A 82 24.20 8.36 16.55
CA PRO A 82 25.21 7.31 16.47
C PRO A 82 26.51 7.70 17.20
N GLY A 83 26.99 6.84 18.12
CA GLY A 83 28.42 6.79 18.48
C GLY A 83 28.93 7.62 19.67
N GLY A 84 28.17 7.79 20.77
CA GLY A 84 28.74 8.45 21.97
C GLY A 84 28.16 8.00 23.30
N THR A 85 29.03 7.79 24.29
CA THR A 85 28.66 7.65 25.72
C THR A 85 28.47 9.00 26.43
N ALA A 86 28.83 10.11 25.78
CA ALA A 86 28.79 11.47 26.35
C ALA A 86 27.63 12.31 25.81
N ILE A 87 26.48 11.67 25.54
CA ILE A 87 25.33 12.35 24.97
C ILE A 87 24.44 12.85 26.11
N PRO A 88 24.15 14.16 26.20
CA PRO A 88 23.38 14.74 27.31
C PRO A 88 22.00 14.11 27.43
N SER A 89 21.51 13.91 28.66
CA SER A 89 20.15 13.48 28.90
C SER A 89 19.15 14.53 28.39
N ALA A 90 17.95 14.10 28.02
CA ALA A 90 16.88 15.04 27.73
C ALA A 90 16.50 15.87 28.97
N SER A 91 15.98 17.07 28.73
CA SER A 91 15.38 17.91 29.77
C SER A 91 14.15 17.23 30.37
N MET A 92 14.10 17.22 31.71
CA MET A 92 13.09 16.52 32.49
C MET A 92 12.30 17.51 33.35
N LYS A 93 10.98 17.35 33.33
CA LYS A 93 10.05 18.03 34.22
C LYS A 93 9.86 17.22 35.50
N LEU A 94 10.53 17.64 36.56
CA LEU A 94 10.51 16.97 37.88
C LEU A 94 9.43 17.52 38.83
N GLN A 95 8.76 18.61 38.48
CA GLN A 95 7.69 19.26 39.26
C GLN A 95 6.49 19.64 38.38
N GLN A 96 5.28 19.59 38.95
CA GLN A 96 4.02 19.95 38.27
C GLN A 96 3.76 21.46 38.31
N VAL A 97 4.61 22.20 37.64
CA VAL A 97 4.51 23.67 37.57
C VAL A 97 4.04 24.13 36.18
N ASP A 98 3.51 25.34 36.10
CA ASP A 98 3.22 26.01 34.83
C ASP A 98 4.53 26.29 34.06
N ASN A 99 4.50 26.14 32.74
CA ASN A 99 5.64 26.42 31.85
C ASN A 99 5.99 27.91 31.82
N THR A 100 5.04 28.80 32.16
CA THR A 100 5.30 30.25 32.21
C THR A 100 5.62 30.78 33.60
N ASN A 101 5.29 30.05 34.66
CA ASN A 101 5.57 30.45 36.04
C ASN A 101 5.78 29.22 36.94
N GLU A 102 7.04 28.97 37.29
CA GLU A 102 7.47 27.84 38.12
C GLU A 102 6.90 27.87 39.55
N GLN A 103 6.30 28.98 39.99
CA GLN A 103 5.64 29.10 41.29
C GLN A 103 4.16 28.69 41.28
N THR A 104 3.58 28.52 40.08
CA THR A 104 2.17 28.14 39.92
C THR A 104 2.05 26.62 39.76
N PHE A 105 1.37 25.98 40.70
CA PHE A 105 1.04 24.55 40.59
C PHE A 105 0.03 24.31 39.47
N GLN A 106 0.30 23.30 38.64
CA GLN A 106 -0.61 22.87 37.58
C GLN A 106 -0.76 21.35 37.57
N ALA A 107 -1.87 20.85 38.13
CA ALA A 107 -2.20 19.42 38.19
C ALA A 107 -2.31 18.71 36.82
N GLY A 108 -2.51 19.48 35.76
CA GLY A 108 -2.58 18.98 34.38
C GLY A 108 -1.21 18.68 33.75
N THR A 109 -0.12 19.06 34.43
CA THR A 109 1.25 18.82 33.99
C THR A 109 1.72 17.43 34.40
N TYR A 110 2.34 16.71 33.46
CA TYR A 110 2.91 15.38 33.68
C TYR A 110 4.40 15.48 34.00
N HIS A 111 4.89 14.66 34.93
CA HIS A 111 6.33 14.46 35.14
C HIS A 111 6.95 13.66 33.99
N GLY A 112 8.26 13.79 33.76
CA GLY A 112 8.98 13.07 32.69
C GLY A 112 9.66 14.03 31.74
N PHE A 113 9.73 13.71 30.44
CA PHE A 113 10.39 14.54 29.44
C PHE A 113 9.65 15.87 29.25
N ASP A 114 10.39 16.97 29.20
CA ASP A 114 9.83 18.29 28.95
C ASP A 114 9.74 18.59 27.44
N PHE A 115 8.64 18.16 26.83
CA PHE A 115 8.35 18.46 25.43
C PHE A 115 7.90 19.90 25.17
N MET A 116 7.69 20.70 26.23
CA MET A 116 7.13 22.04 26.13
C MET A 116 8.11 23.14 26.54
N ASP A 117 9.35 22.78 26.90
CA ASP A 117 10.41 23.75 27.14
C ASP A 117 10.72 24.49 25.84
N ILE A 118 10.16 25.70 25.73
CA ILE A 118 10.54 26.69 24.73
C ILE A 118 11.48 27.62 25.49
N GLY A 119 12.76 27.28 25.52
CA GLY A 119 13.79 28.11 26.13
C GLY A 119 13.61 29.58 25.73
N THR A 120 13.91 30.48 26.66
CA THR A 120 13.60 31.92 26.60
C THR A 120 14.09 32.65 25.33
N ALA A 121 14.98 32.02 24.55
CA ALA A 121 15.58 32.57 23.32
C ALA A 121 14.87 32.18 21.99
N ASN A 122 14.05 31.12 21.93
CA ASN A 122 13.60 30.53 20.65
C ASN A 122 12.07 30.53 20.43
N ARG A 123 11.38 31.58 20.87
CA ARG A 123 9.92 31.76 20.63
C ARG A 123 9.52 32.03 19.16
N LYS A 124 10.44 31.97 18.19
CA LYS A 124 10.22 32.49 16.81
C LYS A 124 10.09 31.46 15.69
N ARG A 125 10.21 30.16 15.96
CA ARG A 125 9.86 29.12 14.99
C ARG A 125 8.92 28.15 15.68
N GLY A 126 7.70 28.01 15.18
CA GLY A 126 6.70 27.04 15.66
C GLY A 126 7.08 25.58 15.36
N LYS A 127 8.35 25.22 15.57
CA LYS A 127 8.87 23.86 15.54
C LYS A 127 9.40 23.55 16.93
N TYR A 128 9.03 22.37 17.39
CA TYR A 128 9.41 21.74 18.66
C TYR A 128 10.92 21.41 18.66
N ASP A 129 11.77 22.44 18.62
CA ASP A 129 13.23 22.35 18.61
C ASP A 129 13.79 22.27 20.05
N ASN A 130 13.20 21.44 20.92
CA ASN A 130 13.78 21.11 22.23
C ASN A 130 14.46 19.74 22.21
N ASP A 131 15.41 19.59 23.11
CA ASP A 131 16.21 18.37 23.28
C ASP A 131 15.34 17.14 23.54
N ALA A 132 14.27 17.27 24.33
CA ALA A 132 13.30 16.20 24.59
C ALA A 132 12.61 15.68 23.32
N ALA A 133 12.22 16.56 22.38
CA ALA A 133 11.63 16.14 21.11
C ALA A 133 12.64 15.43 20.21
N ALA A 134 13.93 15.79 20.27
CA ALA A 134 14.98 15.11 19.50
C ALA A 134 15.09 13.62 19.86
N TYR A 135 14.82 13.25 21.11
CA TYR A 135 14.80 11.86 21.58
C TYR A 135 13.64 11.01 21.03
N LEU A 136 12.65 11.61 20.36
CA LEU A 136 11.60 10.89 19.62
C LEU A 136 12.00 10.61 18.16
N SER A 137 13.22 10.97 17.76
CA SER A 137 13.75 10.68 16.42
C SER A 137 14.05 9.19 16.24
N PRO A 138 14.13 8.70 14.98
CA PRO A 138 14.51 7.33 14.69
C PRO A 138 15.85 6.94 15.33
N ILE A 139 15.92 5.71 15.81
CA ILE A 139 17.01 5.23 16.65
C ILE A 139 17.99 4.40 15.82
N PRO A 140 19.29 4.73 15.81
CA PRO A 140 20.30 3.94 15.12
C PRO A 140 20.43 2.52 15.70
N SER A 141 20.72 1.53 14.86
CA SER A 141 20.97 0.16 15.31
C SER A 141 22.18 0.08 16.26
N GLY A 142 22.02 -0.56 17.42
CA GLY A 142 23.11 -0.78 18.37
C GLY A 142 23.53 0.46 19.16
N THR A 143 22.67 1.47 19.27
CA THR A 143 22.89 2.62 20.17
C THR A 143 22.76 2.21 21.64
N GLY A 144 23.35 3.01 22.53
CA GLY A 144 23.15 2.91 23.97
C GLY A 144 22.30 4.07 24.50
N THR A 145 22.20 4.21 25.81
CA THR A 145 21.33 5.20 26.46
C THR A 145 22.01 6.55 26.73
N GLY A 146 23.31 6.67 26.43
CA GLY A 146 24.09 7.88 26.73
C GLY A 146 24.08 8.20 28.23
N SER A 147 23.81 9.45 28.57
CA SER A 147 23.62 9.90 29.96
C SER A 147 22.17 9.81 30.46
N ASN A 148 21.23 9.22 29.71
CA ASN A 148 19.87 9.05 30.19
C ASN A 148 19.80 7.96 31.27
N GLU A 149 19.05 8.26 32.32
CA GLU A 149 18.77 7.33 33.42
C GLU A 149 17.32 6.84 33.38
N CYS A 150 17.02 5.80 34.16
CA CYS A 150 15.65 5.34 34.33
C CYS A 150 14.81 6.41 35.03
N PHE A 151 13.66 6.75 34.45
CA PHE A 151 12.73 7.68 35.07
C PHE A 151 11.93 6.97 36.17
N SER A 152 11.85 7.60 37.35
CA SER A 152 11.00 7.14 38.45
C SER A 152 10.35 8.32 39.16
N LEU A 153 9.06 8.19 39.48
CA LEU A 153 8.33 9.18 40.27
C LEU A 153 8.94 9.40 41.67
N ASN A 154 9.70 8.45 42.21
CA ASN A 154 10.40 8.61 43.50
C ASN A 154 11.47 9.70 43.46
N ASN A 155 11.89 10.13 42.27
CA ASN A 155 12.84 11.22 42.09
C ASN A 155 12.16 12.57 41.85
N CYS A 156 10.83 12.60 41.80
CA CYS A 156 10.04 13.81 41.63
C CYS A 156 9.62 14.39 42.99
N TYR A 157 9.55 15.72 43.06
CA TYR A 157 9.11 16.45 44.24
C TYR A 157 7.65 16.87 44.11
N GLY A 158 6.99 17.01 45.26
CA GLY A 158 5.68 17.64 45.34
C GLY A 158 5.75 19.16 45.10
N HIS A 159 4.68 19.86 45.47
CA HIS A 159 4.61 21.31 45.34
C HIS A 159 3.88 21.93 46.53
N ALA A 160 4.31 23.12 46.95
CA ALA A 160 3.74 23.82 48.11
C ALA A 160 2.24 24.12 47.94
N ASN A 161 1.81 24.48 46.72
CA ASN A 161 0.41 24.78 46.36
C ASN A 161 -0.35 23.56 45.80
N SER A 162 0.02 22.34 46.23
CA SER A 162 -0.73 21.11 45.90
C SER A 162 -2.04 20.99 46.69
N ASP A 163 -2.32 21.94 47.61
CA ASP A 163 -3.57 22.16 48.33
C ASP A 163 -4.79 22.35 47.40
N THR A 164 -4.55 22.80 46.17
CA THR A 164 -5.57 22.95 45.10
C THR A 164 -6.12 21.63 44.54
N LEU A 165 -5.51 20.47 44.83
CA LEU A 165 -6.04 19.17 44.41
C LEU A 165 -7.30 18.76 45.21
N PRO A 166 -8.25 18.02 44.61
CA PRO A 166 -9.51 17.64 45.28
C PRO A 166 -9.39 16.49 46.30
N GLY A 167 -8.20 15.92 46.54
CA GLY A 167 -7.98 14.70 47.35
C GLY A 167 -7.81 14.93 48.86
N ASN A 168 -7.31 13.93 49.59
CA ASN A 168 -7.06 14.04 51.04
C ASN A 168 -5.83 14.94 51.31
N PRO A 169 -5.94 16.05 52.09
CA PRO A 169 -4.82 16.93 52.40
C PRO A 169 -3.66 16.26 53.15
N SER A 170 -3.92 15.21 53.92
CA SER A 170 -2.93 14.55 54.79
C SER A 170 -1.98 13.60 54.08
N VAL A 171 -2.12 13.40 52.77
CA VAL A 171 -1.31 12.48 51.95
C VAL A 171 -0.69 13.17 50.73
N ARG A 172 -0.53 14.50 50.76
CA ARG A 172 0.05 15.28 49.67
C ARG A 172 1.52 15.56 49.95
N SER A 173 2.37 15.42 48.92
CA SER A 173 3.77 15.81 49.03
C SER A 173 3.91 17.31 48.81
N ASP A 174 4.64 17.99 49.69
CA ASP A 174 5.02 19.40 49.50
C ASP A 174 6.28 19.57 48.62
N ALA A 175 6.77 20.80 48.46
CA ALA A 175 7.95 21.10 47.64
C ALA A 175 9.27 20.52 48.18
N THR A 176 9.31 20.07 49.44
CA THR A 176 10.48 19.48 50.10
C THR A 176 10.43 17.96 50.14
N GLU A 177 9.24 17.38 49.92
CA GLU A 177 8.98 15.96 49.98
C GLU A 177 8.98 15.30 48.59
N LYS A 178 9.45 14.05 48.54
CA LYS A 178 9.40 13.23 47.33
C LYS A 178 8.04 12.56 47.19
N ILE A 179 7.63 12.35 45.94
CA ILE A 179 6.41 11.64 45.61
C ILE A 179 6.60 10.15 45.90
N THR A 180 5.82 9.60 46.83
CA THR A 180 5.83 8.17 47.18
C THR A 180 4.42 7.59 47.18
N LEU A 181 4.28 6.26 47.13
CA LEU A 181 2.97 5.61 47.22
C LEU A 181 2.23 5.88 48.54
N ALA A 182 2.96 6.17 49.62
CA ALA A 182 2.40 6.47 50.93
C ALA A 182 2.07 7.97 51.11
N LEU A 183 2.88 8.83 50.50
CA LEU A 183 2.81 10.28 50.65
C LEU A 183 2.86 10.91 49.25
N SER A 184 1.70 10.97 48.60
CA SER A 184 1.38 11.79 47.41
C SER A 184 -0.07 11.56 46.99
N ASP A 185 -0.73 12.57 46.41
CA ASP A 185 -2.08 12.42 45.83
C ASP A 185 -2.02 11.76 44.43
N ILE A 186 -3.11 11.15 43.98
CA ILE A 186 -3.21 10.57 42.62
C ILE A 186 -2.97 11.64 41.54
N GLY A 187 -3.38 12.89 41.78
CA GLY A 187 -3.09 14.03 40.90
C GLY A 187 -1.61 14.33 40.75
N GLN A 188 -0.77 13.97 41.73
CA GLN A 188 0.68 14.15 41.71
C GLN A 188 1.41 12.97 41.03
N ARG A 189 0.76 11.80 40.91
CA ARG A 189 1.36 10.58 40.34
C ARG A 189 1.17 10.48 38.82
N ARG A 190 1.28 11.60 38.12
CA ARG A 190 1.04 11.68 36.67
C ARG A 190 2.36 11.86 35.94
N PHE A 191 2.67 10.97 35.01
CA PHE A 191 3.89 11.06 34.20
C PHE A 191 3.63 10.73 32.73
N ALA A 192 4.50 11.24 31.87
CA ALA A 192 4.50 11.00 30.44
C ALA A 192 5.59 9.99 30.09
N VAL A 193 5.26 9.04 29.21
CA VAL A 193 6.20 8.06 28.66
C VAL A 193 6.53 8.45 27.22
N PRO A 194 7.80 8.76 26.91
CA PRO A 194 8.26 8.87 25.54
C PRO A 194 8.21 7.51 24.86
N PHE A 195 7.56 7.44 23.70
CA PHE A 195 7.63 6.26 22.84
C PHE A 195 8.80 6.39 21.89
N GLN A 196 9.73 5.45 22.03
CA GLN A 196 10.88 5.30 21.17
C GLN A 196 10.70 4.08 20.28
N TRP A 197 11.45 4.05 19.18
CA TRP A 197 11.38 3.03 18.14
C TRP A 197 10.15 3.18 17.22
N GLY A 198 10.27 2.62 16.01
CA GLY A 198 9.25 2.69 14.97
C GLY A 198 9.57 3.72 13.90
N PHE A 199 9.79 3.22 12.69
CA PHE A 199 9.73 3.98 11.46
C PHE A 199 8.88 3.18 10.48
N ASP A 200 8.41 3.83 9.42
CA ASP A 200 7.53 3.25 8.39
C ASP A 200 8.18 2.16 7.51
N GLY A 201 9.39 1.71 7.88
CA GLY A 201 10.18 0.74 7.14
C GLY A 201 11.15 1.36 6.12
N VAL A 202 11.13 2.68 5.93
CA VAL A 202 12.12 3.41 5.13
C VAL A 202 13.25 3.88 6.04
N ASP A 203 14.50 3.65 5.64
CA ASP A 203 15.64 4.21 6.37
C ASP A 203 15.59 5.76 6.29
N PRO A 204 15.35 6.45 7.43
CA PRO A 204 15.20 7.91 7.44
C PRO A 204 16.50 8.65 7.14
N ALA A 205 17.66 7.98 7.24
CA ALA A 205 18.94 8.55 6.85
C ALA A 205 19.18 8.50 5.33
N SER A 206 18.43 7.65 4.63
CA SER A 206 18.56 7.49 3.18
C SER A 206 17.69 8.51 2.44
N LYS A 207 18.26 9.21 1.46
CA LYS A 207 17.46 10.04 0.54
C LYS A 207 16.73 9.10 -0.43
N PRO A 208 15.39 9.12 -0.51
CA PRO A 208 14.68 8.27 -1.45
C PRO A 208 14.94 8.72 -2.89
N SER A 209 15.47 7.81 -3.71
CA SER A 209 15.64 8.02 -5.14
C SER A 209 14.30 7.91 -5.87
N MET A 210 14.02 8.87 -6.74
CA MET A 210 12.79 8.93 -7.55
C MET A 210 13.12 9.32 -8.99
N GLY A 211 12.20 9.03 -9.91
CA GLY A 211 12.34 9.44 -11.30
C GLY A 211 13.58 8.82 -11.98
N ASN A 212 14.44 9.68 -12.53
CA ASN A 212 15.69 9.26 -13.17
C ASN A 212 16.76 8.74 -12.19
N ASP A 213 16.62 9.04 -10.90
CA ASP A 213 17.64 8.68 -9.90
C ASP A 213 17.39 7.30 -9.29
N ILE A 214 16.36 6.58 -9.77
CA ILE A 214 16.02 5.22 -9.35
C ILE A 214 17.18 4.28 -9.70
N THR A 215 17.63 3.51 -8.71
CA THR A 215 18.66 2.49 -8.86
C THR A 215 18.21 1.21 -8.17
N THR A 216 18.89 0.10 -8.44
CA THR A 216 18.63 -1.18 -7.77
C THR A 216 18.76 -1.11 -6.25
N THR A 217 19.71 -0.33 -5.74
CA THR A 217 19.96 -0.17 -4.30
C THR A 217 19.09 0.91 -3.66
N ASN A 218 18.36 1.70 -4.45
CA ASN A 218 17.51 2.76 -3.94
C ASN A 218 16.37 3.04 -4.91
N VAL A 219 15.23 2.44 -4.61
CA VAL A 219 13.93 2.78 -5.20
C VAL A 219 13.03 3.29 -4.10
N MET A 220 12.78 4.61 -4.08
CA MET A 220 12.01 5.28 -3.03
C MET A 220 12.53 5.00 -1.60
N GLY A 221 13.85 4.82 -1.44
CA GLY A 221 14.49 4.50 -0.15
C GLY A 221 14.65 3.01 0.13
N PHE A 222 14.18 2.12 -0.75
CA PHE A 222 14.30 0.68 -0.59
C PHE A 222 15.45 0.09 -1.41
N ASP A 223 16.24 -0.79 -0.80
CA ASP A 223 17.24 -1.59 -1.50
C ASP A 223 16.61 -2.86 -2.08
N CYS A 224 16.56 -2.93 -3.41
CA CYS A 224 15.98 -4.02 -4.18
C CYS A 224 17.03 -4.71 -5.09
N SER A 225 18.32 -4.60 -4.74
CA SER A 225 19.43 -5.03 -5.60
C SER A 225 19.60 -6.55 -5.71
N THR A 226 19.13 -7.30 -4.71
CA THR A 226 19.20 -8.77 -4.70
C THR A 226 17.86 -9.37 -4.28
N SER A 227 17.71 -10.69 -4.41
CA SER A 227 16.49 -11.39 -4.00
C SER A 227 16.25 -11.38 -2.47
N SER A 228 17.27 -11.07 -1.68
CA SER A 228 17.27 -11.14 -0.21
C SER A 228 17.41 -9.78 0.49
N THR A 229 17.54 -8.68 -0.25
CA THR A 229 17.57 -7.34 0.36
C THR A 229 16.23 -7.00 1.00
N SER A 230 16.25 -6.12 2.00
CA SER A 230 15.06 -5.74 2.78
C SER A 230 13.94 -5.20 1.89
N GLY A 231 14.26 -4.37 0.88
CA GLY A 231 13.29 -3.86 -0.07
C GLY A 231 12.62 -4.97 -0.89
N THR A 232 13.41 -5.87 -1.50
CA THR A 232 12.86 -6.98 -2.30
C THR A 232 11.96 -7.90 -1.46
N THR A 233 12.39 -8.25 -0.25
CA THR A 233 11.59 -9.11 0.64
C THR A 233 10.31 -8.41 1.10
N LEU A 234 10.35 -7.10 1.37
CA LEU A 234 9.18 -6.29 1.70
C LEU A 234 8.17 -6.25 0.54
N TYR A 235 8.62 -5.95 -0.68
CA TYR A 235 7.75 -5.95 -1.86
C TYR A 235 7.13 -7.32 -2.12
N LYS A 236 7.92 -8.39 -2.04
CA LYS A 236 7.41 -9.77 -2.19
C LYS A 236 6.36 -10.10 -1.13
N ARG A 237 6.60 -9.72 0.13
CA ARG A 237 5.64 -9.89 1.22
C ARG A 237 4.36 -9.08 0.97
N ALA A 238 4.46 -7.84 0.48
CA ALA A 238 3.32 -7.00 0.15
C ALA A 238 2.49 -7.58 -1.00
N ILE A 239 3.13 -8.07 -2.07
CA ILE A 239 2.45 -8.76 -3.17
C ILE A 239 1.78 -10.05 -2.66
N ASN A 240 2.48 -10.80 -1.80
CA ASN A 240 1.94 -12.04 -1.21
C ASN A 240 0.78 -11.79 -0.26
N ALA A 241 0.72 -10.64 0.42
CA ALA A 241 -0.39 -10.25 1.28
C ALA A 241 -1.70 -10.17 0.50
N VAL A 242 -1.66 -9.57 -0.70
CA VAL A 242 -2.85 -9.52 -1.56
C VAL A 242 -3.03 -10.80 -2.36
N SER A 243 -1.99 -11.61 -2.58
CA SER A 243 -2.00 -13.09 -2.61
C SER A 243 -3.26 -13.88 -2.98
N ASN A 244 -4.18 -13.89 -2.02
CA ASN A 244 -5.33 -14.76 -2.00
C ASN A 244 -6.56 -14.06 -2.63
N PRO A 245 -7.11 -14.56 -3.76
CA PRO A 245 -8.29 -13.98 -4.39
C PRO A 245 -9.58 -14.23 -3.61
N GLU A 246 -9.59 -15.15 -2.63
CA GLU A 246 -10.76 -15.34 -1.77
C GLU A 246 -10.92 -14.24 -0.73
N GLU A 247 -9.80 -13.61 -0.35
CA GLU A 247 -9.77 -12.57 0.68
C GLU A 247 -9.72 -11.17 0.08
N PHE A 248 -8.91 -10.97 -0.95
CA PHE A 248 -8.73 -9.66 -1.59
C PHE A 248 -9.20 -9.70 -3.04
N ASP A 249 -10.28 -8.95 -3.31
CA ASP A 249 -10.75 -8.72 -4.67
C ASP A 249 -10.00 -7.53 -5.30
N ILE A 250 -9.09 -7.83 -6.23
CA ILE A 250 -8.35 -6.83 -7.00
C ILE A 250 -8.52 -7.09 -8.49
N ASN A 251 -8.66 -6.04 -9.31
CA ASN A 251 -8.75 -6.16 -10.77
C ASN A 251 -7.41 -5.86 -11.47
N MET A 252 -6.52 -5.12 -10.80
CA MET A 252 -5.30 -4.59 -11.38
C MET A 252 -4.20 -4.53 -10.34
N LEU A 253 -2.98 -4.82 -10.78
CA LEU A 253 -1.75 -4.59 -10.03
C LEU A 253 -0.95 -3.49 -10.73
N VAL A 254 -0.42 -2.55 -9.96
CA VAL A 254 0.57 -1.55 -10.39
C VAL A 254 1.64 -1.48 -9.32
N ILE A 255 2.90 -1.39 -9.73
CA ILE A 255 4.03 -1.22 -8.80
C ILE A 255 4.93 -0.12 -9.34
N PRO A 256 4.52 1.17 -9.20
CA PRO A 256 5.24 2.27 -9.82
C PRO A 256 6.70 2.36 -9.36
N GLY A 257 7.61 2.53 -10.30
CA GLY A 257 9.05 2.69 -10.02
C GLY A 257 9.82 1.38 -9.90
N ILE A 258 9.13 0.25 -9.76
CA ILE A 258 9.72 -1.09 -9.86
C ILE A 258 9.82 -1.48 -11.33
N ILE A 259 10.95 -1.12 -11.92
CA ILE A 259 11.27 -1.29 -13.35
C ILE A 259 11.77 -2.71 -13.66
N HIS A 260 11.19 -3.36 -14.67
CA HIS A 260 11.72 -4.58 -15.29
C HIS A 260 12.60 -4.22 -16.49
N SER A 261 13.78 -4.81 -16.68
CA SER A 261 14.54 -4.72 -17.95
C SER A 261 15.60 -5.81 -18.09
N LYS A 262 15.88 -6.22 -19.33
CA LYS A 262 16.86 -7.26 -19.71
C LYS A 262 18.32 -6.85 -19.46
N ASP A 263 18.65 -5.57 -19.64
CA ASP A 263 20.04 -5.09 -19.52
C ASP A 263 20.32 -4.66 -18.07
N GLY A 264 20.97 -5.55 -17.34
CA GLY A 264 21.21 -5.44 -15.90
C GLY A 264 22.13 -4.28 -15.49
N SER A 265 21.63 -3.46 -14.58
CA SER A 265 22.36 -2.86 -13.43
C SER A 265 21.41 -2.04 -12.54
N ASN A 266 20.27 -1.60 -13.06
CA ASN A 266 19.25 -0.81 -12.35
C ASN A 266 17.82 -1.37 -12.52
N CYS A 267 17.65 -2.70 -12.44
CA CYS A 267 16.36 -3.37 -12.68
C CYS A 267 15.89 -4.20 -11.48
N HIS A 268 14.58 -4.21 -11.24
CA HIS A 268 13.92 -4.86 -10.10
C HIS A 268 13.23 -6.18 -10.50
N ASN A 269 13.86 -6.95 -11.40
CA ASN A 269 13.26 -8.13 -12.03
C ASN A 269 12.76 -9.16 -11.00
N ASN A 270 13.49 -9.33 -9.90
CA ASN A 270 13.08 -10.21 -8.78
C ASN A 270 11.67 -9.91 -8.23
N ILE A 271 11.22 -8.65 -8.32
CA ILE A 271 9.90 -8.20 -7.84
C ILE A 271 8.89 -8.32 -8.97
N THR A 272 9.23 -7.87 -10.19
CA THR A 272 8.30 -7.91 -11.33
C THR A 272 8.00 -9.33 -11.79
N ASP A 273 8.99 -10.24 -11.80
CA ASP A 273 8.80 -11.66 -12.10
C ASP A 273 7.91 -12.34 -11.04
N HIS A 274 8.10 -11.97 -9.77
CA HIS A 274 7.26 -12.44 -8.67
C HIS A 274 5.83 -11.91 -8.80
N ALA A 275 5.66 -10.63 -9.17
CA ALA A 275 4.36 -10.04 -9.44
C ALA A 275 3.65 -10.74 -10.62
N ILE A 276 4.34 -11.01 -11.72
CA ILE A 276 3.80 -11.77 -12.86
C ILE A 276 3.32 -13.15 -12.39
N THR A 277 4.19 -13.90 -11.72
CA THR A 277 3.86 -15.24 -11.20
C THR A 277 2.60 -15.20 -10.33
N LYS A 278 2.53 -14.24 -9.40
CA LYS A 278 1.39 -14.13 -8.50
C LYS A 278 0.12 -13.76 -9.24
N VAL A 279 0.15 -12.82 -10.18
CA VAL A 279 -1.02 -12.44 -10.99
C VAL A 279 -1.50 -13.61 -11.86
N GLU A 280 -0.59 -14.42 -12.40
CA GLU A 280 -0.92 -15.62 -13.18
C GLU A 280 -1.60 -16.71 -12.32
N GLU A 281 -1.08 -16.95 -11.12
CA GLU A 281 -1.61 -17.96 -10.18
C GLU A 281 -3.06 -17.67 -9.76
N ARG A 282 -3.36 -16.42 -9.41
CA ARG A 282 -4.73 -16.02 -9.02
C ARG A 282 -5.67 -15.79 -10.21
N ALA A 283 -5.14 -15.50 -11.39
CA ALA A 283 -5.86 -15.44 -12.65
C ALA A 283 -7.05 -14.44 -12.73
N ASP A 284 -7.18 -13.54 -11.76
CA ASP A 284 -8.32 -12.63 -11.55
C ASP A 284 -7.94 -11.13 -11.58
N CYS A 285 -6.68 -10.81 -11.87
CA CYS A 285 -6.21 -9.44 -12.05
C CYS A 285 -5.23 -9.30 -13.22
N PHE A 286 -4.93 -8.06 -13.60
CA PHE A 286 -4.02 -7.73 -14.70
C PHE A 286 -2.90 -6.81 -14.22
N TYR A 287 -1.65 -7.06 -14.62
CA TYR A 287 -0.49 -6.30 -14.18
C TYR A 287 -0.06 -5.26 -15.22
N ILE A 288 -0.05 -3.98 -14.83
CA ILE A 288 0.61 -2.94 -15.62
C ILE A 288 2.05 -2.83 -15.10
N MET A 289 2.98 -3.37 -15.88
CA MET A 289 4.39 -3.44 -15.55
C MET A 289 5.14 -2.25 -16.13
N ASP A 290 6.01 -1.63 -15.34
CA ASP A 290 6.96 -0.63 -15.86
C ASP A 290 8.20 -1.34 -16.39
N GLY A 291 8.49 -1.18 -17.69
CA GLY A 291 9.53 -1.96 -18.38
C GLY A 291 10.83 -1.22 -18.71
N PHE A 292 10.99 0.04 -18.30
CA PHE A 292 12.08 0.89 -18.81
C PHE A 292 12.55 1.91 -17.77
N HIS A 293 13.85 2.20 -17.76
CA HIS A 293 14.41 3.32 -17.01
C HIS A 293 14.08 4.64 -17.71
N TRP A 294 14.09 5.75 -16.97
CA TRP A 294 13.85 7.08 -17.55
C TRP A 294 14.75 7.31 -18.77
N ALA A 295 16.05 7.03 -18.64
CA ALA A 295 17.08 7.30 -19.63
C ALA A 295 17.09 6.35 -20.85
N ASP A 296 16.29 5.28 -20.84
CA ASP A 296 16.35 4.27 -21.90
C ASP A 296 15.98 4.84 -23.28
N THR A 297 16.74 4.41 -24.28
CA THR A 297 16.46 4.68 -25.68
C THR A 297 15.45 3.68 -26.24
N ILE A 298 14.87 3.99 -27.39
CA ILE A 298 13.89 3.11 -28.07
C ILE A 298 14.52 1.74 -28.40
N SER A 299 15.82 1.69 -28.72
CA SER A 299 16.50 0.42 -29.01
C SER A 299 16.71 -0.44 -27.75
N GLN A 300 17.00 0.20 -26.62
CA GLN A 300 17.09 -0.50 -25.32
C GLN A 300 15.71 -0.99 -24.91
N ALA A 301 14.68 -0.14 -25.01
CA ALA A 301 13.30 -0.51 -24.73
C ALA A 301 12.86 -1.72 -25.55
N ALA A 302 13.09 -1.70 -26.88
CA ALA A 302 12.79 -2.80 -27.78
C ALA A 302 13.45 -4.14 -27.37
N SER A 303 14.58 -4.10 -26.67
CA SER A 303 15.29 -5.32 -26.23
C SER A 303 14.97 -5.72 -24.79
N ALA A 304 14.26 -4.87 -24.03
CA ALA A 304 14.15 -4.96 -22.57
C ALA A 304 13.28 -6.11 -22.06
N LEU A 305 12.33 -6.61 -22.86
CA LEU A 305 11.38 -7.64 -22.42
C LEU A 305 11.95 -9.07 -22.45
N GLY A 306 13.12 -9.28 -23.06
CA GLY A 306 13.84 -10.56 -23.03
C GLY A 306 12.94 -11.78 -23.32
N SER A 307 12.91 -12.72 -22.38
CA SER A 307 12.16 -13.98 -22.45
C SER A 307 10.81 -13.94 -21.72
N ILE A 308 10.29 -12.78 -21.34
CA ILE A 308 8.98 -12.70 -20.70
C ILE A 308 7.93 -13.22 -21.69
N ASP A 309 7.08 -14.13 -21.21
CA ASP A 309 5.93 -14.65 -21.94
C ASP A 309 4.73 -14.76 -21.01
N THR A 310 3.95 -13.69 -20.92
CA THR A 310 2.72 -13.67 -20.12
C THR A 310 1.63 -12.87 -20.81
N ASN A 311 0.40 -13.38 -20.77
CA ASN A 311 -0.77 -12.60 -21.18
C ASN A 311 -1.42 -11.82 -20.04
N TYR A 312 -0.94 -11.93 -18.80
CA TYR A 312 -1.50 -11.23 -17.65
C TYR A 312 -0.84 -9.89 -17.35
N ALA A 313 0.17 -9.50 -18.14
CA ALA A 313 0.84 -8.22 -17.99
C ALA A 313 0.95 -7.47 -19.32
N ALA A 314 1.12 -6.15 -19.22
CA ALA A 314 1.47 -5.27 -20.33
C ALA A 314 2.45 -4.19 -19.86
N THR A 315 3.27 -3.70 -20.78
CA THR A 315 4.19 -2.58 -20.56
C THR A 315 3.95 -1.45 -21.55
N TYR A 316 4.40 -0.26 -21.20
CA TYR A 316 4.14 0.97 -21.94
C TYR A 316 5.38 1.85 -22.01
N TYR A 317 5.57 2.52 -23.15
CA TYR A 317 6.71 3.41 -23.39
C TYR A 317 6.30 4.64 -24.20
N PRO A 318 6.83 5.84 -23.93
CA PRO A 318 7.86 6.18 -22.95
C PRO A 318 7.28 6.65 -21.61
N TRP A 319 8.16 6.99 -20.67
CA TRP A 319 7.81 7.72 -19.44
C TRP A 319 7.05 9.02 -19.71
N VAL A 320 6.28 9.44 -18.71
CA VAL A 320 5.33 10.56 -18.80
C VAL A 320 5.58 11.58 -17.70
N GLN A 321 5.30 12.86 -17.97
CA GLN A 321 5.38 13.93 -16.99
C GLN A 321 3.99 14.23 -16.44
N VAL A 322 3.87 14.30 -15.12
CA VAL A 322 2.64 14.68 -14.42
C VAL A 322 2.89 15.96 -13.63
N ASN A 323 1.82 16.70 -13.37
CA ASN A 323 1.87 17.89 -12.53
C ASN A 323 1.62 17.45 -11.08
N TYR A 324 2.68 17.41 -10.26
CA TYR A 324 2.60 17.00 -8.86
C TYR A 324 2.44 18.22 -7.95
N SER A 325 1.45 18.20 -7.06
CA SER A 325 1.26 19.25 -6.06
C SER A 325 2.07 18.89 -4.81
N ILE A 326 3.05 19.72 -4.45
CA ILE A 326 3.73 19.63 -3.17
C ILE A 326 2.93 20.35 -2.07
N GLU A 327 3.19 20.00 -0.80
CA GLU A 327 2.64 20.74 0.34
C GLU A 327 2.96 22.24 0.22
N GLY A 328 1.94 23.09 0.33
CA GLY A 328 2.03 24.53 0.08
C GLY A 328 1.47 25.00 -1.27
N GLY A 329 0.92 24.10 -2.09
CA GLY A 329 0.14 24.45 -3.29
C GLY A 329 0.95 24.75 -4.55
N ASN A 330 2.29 24.56 -4.49
CA ASN A 330 3.14 24.65 -5.67
C ASN A 330 2.99 23.37 -6.51
N VAL A 331 2.92 23.55 -7.83
CA VAL A 331 2.83 22.44 -8.78
C VAL A 331 4.17 22.31 -9.50
N GLU A 332 4.84 21.17 -9.33
CA GLU A 332 6.08 20.85 -10.01
C GLU A 332 5.88 19.76 -11.07
N PRO A 333 6.45 19.92 -12.27
CA PRO A 333 6.30 18.94 -13.33
C PRO A 333 7.29 17.77 -13.11
N THR A 334 6.77 16.61 -12.68
CA THR A 334 7.57 15.45 -12.26
C THR A 334 7.47 14.31 -13.27
N TRP A 335 8.61 13.72 -13.62
CA TRP A 335 8.66 12.54 -14.48
C TRP A 335 8.36 11.27 -13.68
N VAL A 336 7.41 10.49 -14.18
CA VAL A 336 6.96 9.26 -13.55
C VAL A 336 6.91 8.11 -14.57
N PRO A 337 7.05 6.86 -14.10
CA PRO A 337 6.77 5.70 -14.93
C PRO A 337 5.33 5.72 -15.45
N PRO A 338 5.07 5.16 -16.65
CA PRO A 338 3.73 5.18 -17.24
C PRO A 338 2.64 4.55 -16.38
N SER A 339 2.96 3.53 -15.57
CA SER A 339 1.97 2.85 -14.71
C SER A 339 1.17 3.80 -13.82
N VAL A 340 1.78 4.91 -13.37
CA VAL A 340 1.15 5.94 -12.54
C VAL A 340 -0.07 6.55 -13.21
N ALA A 341 0.01 6.83 -14.51
CA ALA A 341 -1.08 7.46 -15.26
C ALA A 341 -2.02 6.44 -15.92
N LEU A 342 -1.53 5.24 -16.21
CA LEU A 342 -2.29 4.21 -16.93
C LEU A 342 -3.43 3.61 -16.13
N ALA A 343 -3.32 3.53 -14.79
CA ALA A 343 -4.44 3.10 -13.96
C ALA A 343 -5.70 3.95 -14.23
N GLY A 344 -5.52 5.27 -14.42
CA GLY A 344 -6.61 6.18 -14.79
C GLY A 344 -7.19 5.92 -16.18
N VAL A 345 -6.36 5.53 -17.16
CA VAL A 345 -6.80 5.20 -18.52
C VAL A 345 -7.67 3.94 -18.52
N PHE A 346 -7.26 2.90 -17.79
CA PHE A 346 -8.04 1.68 -17.68
C PHE A 346 -9.37 1.93 -16.95
N ALA A 347 -9.34 2.65 -15.82
CA ALA A 347 -10.55 3.03 -15.10
C ALA A 347 -11.50 3.88 -15.97
N PHE A 348 -10.96 4.79 -16.78
CA PHE A 348 -11.74 5.58 -17.73
C PHE A 348 -12.37 4.70 -18.82
N ASN A 349 -11.59 3.82 -19.45
CA ASN A 349 -12.05 2.88 -20.46
C ASN A 349 -13.22 2.03 -19.94
N ASP A 350 -13.09 1.50 -18.73
CA ASP A 350 -14.11 0.62 -18.15
C ASP A 350 -15.39 1.39 -17.82
N ARG A 351 -15.26 2.66 -17.41
CA ARG A 351 -16.41 3.52 -17.11
C ARG A 351 -17.21 3.93 -18.34
N ILE A 352 -16.54 4.29 -19.44
CA ILE A 352 -17.23 4.77 -20.67
C ILE A 352 -17.53 3.66 -21.67
N GLY A 353 -16.84 2.53 -21.53
CA GLY A 353 -17.04 1.32 -22.31
C GLY A 353 -17.29 0.17 -21.36
N GLN A 354 -16.39 -0.81 -21.39
CA GLN A 354 -16.39 -2.06 -20.62
C GLN A 354 -14.95 -2.59 -20.62
N GLU A 355 -14.63 -3.58 -19.79
CA GLU A 355 -13.26 -4.12 -19.66
C GLU A 355 -12.73 -4.80 -20.93
N TRP A 356 -13.63 -5.25 -21.81
CA TRP A 356 -13.34 -5.88 -23.09
C TRP A 356 -13.11 -4.91 -24.25
N PHE A 357 -13.17 -3.61 -23.97
CA PHE A 357 -12.74 -2.57 -24.89
C PHE A 357 -11.25 -2.26 -24.70
N ALA A 358 -10.57 -1.98 -25.80
CA ALA A 358 -9.17 -1.55 -25.80
C ALA A 358 -8.96 -0.25 -25.00
N PRO A 359 -8.12 -0.23 -23.95
CA PRO A 359 -7.76 1.01 -23.23
C PRO A 359 -6.71 1.82 -24.01
N ALA A 360 -6.99 2.08 -25.29
CA ALA A 360 -6.08 2.69 -26.25
C ALA A 360 -6.84 3.51 -27.31
N GLY A 361 -6.09 4.26 -28.11
CA GLY A 361 -6.63 5.12 -29.17
C GLY A 361 -7.18 6.44 -28.64
N LEU A 362 -7.60 7.32 -29.54
CA LEU A 362 -8.00 8.70 -29.19
C LEU A 362 -9.26 8.78 -28.33
N ASN A 363 -10.14 7.78 -28.39
CA ASN A 363 -11.40 7.79 -27.66
C ASN A 363 -11.28 7.36 -26.19
N ARG A 364 -10.27 6.52 -25.88
CA ARG A 364 -10.17 5.81 -24.59
C ARG A 364 -8.77 5.84 -23.97
N GLY A 365 -7.73 6.08 -24.76
CA GLY A 365 -6.33 6.03 -24.34
C GLY A 365 -5.75 7.36 -23.86
N GLY A 366 -6.54 8.43 -23.74
CA GLY A 366 -6.05 9.76 -23.38
C GLY A 366 -5.52 9.82 -21.94
N LEU A 367 -4.31 10.35 -21.74
CA LEU A 367 -3.69 10.48 -20.43
C LEU A 367 -3.99 11.86 -19.83
N THR A 368 -5.04 11.95 -19.01
CA THR A 368 -5.59 13.24 -18.51
C THR A 368 -4.70 13.96 -17.51
N ILE A 369 -3.94 13.23 -16.69
CA ILE A 369 -3.05 13.80 -15.68
C ILE A 369 -1.64 14.11 -16.23
N THR A 370 -1.38 13.76 -17.49
CA THR A 370 -0.08 13.86 -18.12
C THR A 370 0.05 15.14 -18.92
N SER A 371 1.12 15.90 -18.67
CA SER A 371 1.43 17.11 -19.44
C SER A 371 2.18 16.79 -20.74
N LYS A 372 3.14 15.85 -20.71
CA LYS A 372 3.85 15.38 -21.90
C LYS A 372 4.43 13.97 -21.74
N ALA A 373 4.62 13.28 -22.86
CA ALA A 373 5.46 12.09 -22.95
C ALA A 373 6.93 12.50 -23.16
N LYS A 374 7.89 11.69 -22.69
CA LYS A 374 9.33 11.98 -22.85
C LYS A 374 9.74 12.14 -24.31
N PHE A 375 9.31 11.18 -25.13
CA PHE A 375 9.58 11.16 -26.56
C PHE A 375 8.29 11.33 -27.33
N LYS A 376 8.33 12.15 -28.38
CA LYS A 376 7.29 12.18 -29.39
C LYS A 376 7.63 11.12 -30.44
N LEU A 377 7.08 9.93 -30.26
CA LEU A 377 7.36 8.79 -31.13
C LEU A 377 6.88 9.04 -32.56
N ASN A 378 7.73 8.73 -33.54
CA ASN A 378 7.35 8.69 -34.95
C ASN A 378 6.68 7.35 -35.31
N HIS A 379 6.21 7.19 -36.54
CA HIS A 379 5.50 5.97 -36.95
C HIS A 379 6.38 4.71 -36.87
N ALA A 380 7.58 4.74 -37.44
CA ALA A 380 8.50 3.59 -37.44
C ALA A 380 8.94 3.18 -36.02
N GLU A 381 9.11 4.15 -35.12
CA GLU A 381 9.41 3.90 -33.71
C GLU A 381 8.26 3.21 -32.98
N ARG A 382 7.01 3.63 -33.24
CA ARG A 382 5.83 2.99 -32.68
C ARG A 382 5.70 1.55 -33.18
N ASP A 383 5.92 1.33 -34.48
CA ASP A 383 5.82 0.00 -35.08
C ASP A 383 6.88 -0.93 -34.50
N LYS A 384 8.13 -0.46 -34.37
CA LYS A 384 9.22 -1.21 -33.72
C LYS A 384 8.89 -1.60 -32.28
N LEU A 385 8.39 -0.66 -31.47
CA LEU A 385 7.96 -0.95 -30.09
C LEU A 385 6.82 -1.97 -30.08
N TYR A 386 5.86 -1.82 -30.99
CA TYR A 386 4.69 -2.67 -31.05
C TYR A 386 5.05 -4.10 -31.49
N GLU A 387 5.96 -4.27 -32.44
CA GLU A 387 6.54 -5.58 -32.82
C GLU A 387 7.12 -6.30 -31.59
N GLU A 388 7.84 -5.56 -30.75
CA GLU A 388 8.43 -6.05 -29.50
C GLU A 388 7.45 -6.13 -28.31
N ARG A 389 6.13 -6.05 -28.55
CA ARG A 389 5.07 -6.20 -27.53
C ARG A 389 5.03 -5.07 -26.49
N ILE A 390 5.56 -3.91 -26.83
CA ILE A 390 5.56 -2.70 -26.00
C ILE A 390 4.49 -1.76 -26.51
N ASN A 391 3.63 -1.26 -25.63
CA ASN A 391 2.55 -0.36 -26.03
C ASN A 391 3.07 1.08 -26.11
N PRO A 392 3.09 1.72 -27.29
CA PRO A 392 3.57 3.08 -27.42
C PRO A 392 2.56 4.08 -26.85
N ILE A 393 3.06 5.12 -26.19
CA ILE A 393 2.33 6.33 -25.84
C ILE A 393 2.71 7.39 -26.87
N ALA A 394 1.76 7.70 -27.76
CA ALA A 394 1.94 8.65 -28.85
C ALA A 394 1.39 10.02 -28.45
N THR A 395 1.98 11.10 -28.95
CA THR A 395 1.50 12.47 -28.69
C THR A 395 0.86 13.03 -29.95
N PHE A 396 -0.45 13.30 -29.88
CA PHE A 396 -1.21 13.86 -30.99
C PHE A 396 -1.47 15.37 -30.78
N PRO A 397 -1.34 16.20 -31.83
CA PRO A 397 -1.70 17.61 -31.76
C PRO A 397 -3.16 17.79 -31.30
N GLY A 398 -3.39 18.67 -30.33
CA GLY A 398 -4.73 18.97 -29.80
C GLY A 398 -5.34 17.92 -28.84
N GLN A 399 -4.77 16.71 -28.77
CA GLN A 399 -5.25 15.63 -27.88
C GLN A 399 -4.24 15.29 -26.76
N GLY A 400 -2.95 15.60 -26.98
CA GLY A 400 -1.88 15.31 -26.01
C GLY A 400 -1.40 13.86 -26.05
N PRO A 401 -0.70 13.40 -24.99
CA PRO A 401 -0.23 12.02 -24.86
C PRO A 401 -1.40 11.03 -24.77
N THR A 402 -1.34 9.98 -25.58
CA THR A 402 -2.39 8.97 -25.73
C THR A 402 -1.77 7.59 -25.88
N VAL A 403 -2.29 6.62 -25.16
CA VAL A 403 -1.95 5.20 -25.31
C VAL A 403 -2.36 4.71 -26.70
N PHE A 404 -1.42 4.18 -27.46
CA PHE A 404 -1.61 3.78 -28.86
C PHE A 404 -1.15 2.34 -29.12
N GLY A 405 -1.39 1.45 -28.16
CA GLY A 405 -1.17 0.01 -28.28
C GLY A 405 -1.92 -0.75 -27.19
N GLN A 406 -2.25 -2.02 -27.46
CA GLN A 406 -2.96 -2.89 -26.52
C GLN A 406 -2.45 -4.34 -26.51
N LYS A 407 -1.15 -4.55 -26.75
CA LYS A 407 -0.52 -5.85 -26.63
C LYS A 407 -0.26 -6.23 -25.17
N THR A 408 -0.40 -7.51 -24.88
CA THR A 408 0.14 -8.13 -23.67
C THR A 408 1.60 -8.51 -23.90
N LEU A 409 2.30 -8.99 -22.87
CA LEU A 409 3.68 -9.47 -22.99
C LEU A 409 3.79 -10.87 -23.61
N GLN A 410 2.70 -11.43 -24.14
CA GLN A 410 2.71 -12.79 -24.70
C GLN A 410 3.58 -12.86 -25.96
N SER A 411 4.49 -13.82 -26.02
CA SER A 411 5.44 -14.01 -27.13
C SER A 411 4.76 -14.58 -28.38
N LYS A 412 3.93 -15.61 -28.19
CA LYS A 412 3.29 -16.32 -29.30
C LYS A 412 1.99 -15.62 -29.71
N PRO A 413 1.79 -15.26 -31.00
CA PRO A 413 0.53 -14.68 -31.47
C PRO A 413 -0.66 -15.59 -31.16
N SER A 414 -1.67 -15.04 -30.50
CA SER A 414 -2.92 -15.74 -30.18
C SER A 414 -4.01 -14.73 -29.84
N ALA A 415 -5.26 -15.15 -29.62
CA ALA A 415 -6.30 -14.23 -29.15
C ALA A 415 -5.96 -13.53 -27.81
N LEU A 416 -5.06 -14.11 -26.99
CA LEU A 416 -4.66 -13.61 -25.68
C LEU A 416 -3.50 -12.60 -25.73
N ASP A 417 -2.96 -12.34 -26.92
CA ASP A 417 -1.90 -11.35 -27.11
C ASP A 417 -2.42 -9.89 -27.02
N ARG A 418 -3.74 -9.70 -26.85
CA ARG A 418 -4.40 -8.40 -26.65
C ARG A 418 -5.00 -8.23 -25.26
N ILE A 419 -4.81 -7.04 -24.71
CA ILE A 419 -5.26 -6.65 -23.37
C ILE A 419 -6.79 -6.77 -23.26
N ASN A 420 -7.53 -6.29 -24.26
CA ASN A 420 -8.99 -6.28 -24.21
C ASN A 420 -9.58 -7.71 -24.12
N VAL A 421 -9.01 -8.67 -24.86
CA VAL A 421 -9.43 -10.08 -24.81
C VAL A 421 -9.03 -10.73 -23.48
N ARG A 422 -7.82 -10.49 -22.98
CA ARG A 422 -7.39 -11.00 -21.68
C ARG A 422 -8.29 -10.50 -20.54
N ARG A 423 -8.60 -9.21 -20.54
CA ARG A 423 -9.43 -8.56 -19.51
C ARG A 423 -10.88 -9.02 -19.57
N LEU A 424 -11.43 -9.23 -20.77
CA LEU A 424 -12.71 -9.92 -20.94
C LEU A 424 -12.71 -11.26 -20.22
N LEU A 425 -11.72 -12.12 -20.47
CA LEU A 425 -11.65 -13.43 -19.84
C LEU A 425 -11.48 -13.37 -18.32
N ILE A 426 -10.75 -12.37 -17.80
CA ILE A 426 -10.65 -12.13 -16.36
C ILE A 426 -12.03 -11.78 -15.79
N ASN A 427 -12.74 -10.82 -16.39
CA ASN A 427 -14.07 -10.39 -15.96
C ASN A 427 -15.07 -11.56 -15.96
N LEU A 428 -15.11 -12.35 -17.05
CA LEU A 428 -15.94 -13.54 -17.15
C LEU A 428 -15.61 -14.58 -16.07
N LYS A 429 -14.32 -14.88 -15.87
CA LYS A 429 -13.88 -15.86 -14.87
C LYS A 429 -14.26 -15.45 -13.46
N LYS A 430 -14.14 -14.16 -13.10
CA LYS A 430 -14.52 -13.66 -11.77
C LYS A 430 -16.00 -13.84 -11.50
N PHE A 431 -16.86 -13.50 -12.46
CA PHE A 431 -18.30 -13.68 -12.33
C PHE A 431 -18.71 -15.16 -12.25
N ILE A 432 -18.11 -16.01 -13.10
CA ILE A 432 -18.41 -17.45 -13.08
C ILE A 432 -17.91 -18.08 -11.77
N ALA A 433 -16.73 -17.69 -11.29
CA ALA A 433 -16.18 -18.17 -10.03
C ALA A 433 -17.10 -17.81 -8.85
N SER A 434 -17.54 -16.55 -8.75
CA SER A 434 -18.44 -16.12 -7.66
C SER A 434 -19.77 -16.87 -7.66
N THR A 435 -20.31 -17.19 -8.84
CA THR A 435 -21.52 -18.00 -8.97
C THR A 435 -21.27 -19.46 -8.58
N SER A 436 -20.13 -20.03 -9.01
CA SER A 436 -19.78 -21.43 -8.75
C SER A 436 -19.46 -21.73 -7.29
N LYS A 437 -19.04 -20.73 -6.49
CA LYS A 437 -18.75 -20.88 -5.05
C LYS A 437 -19.94 -21.47 -4.28
N PHE A 438 -21.17 -21.12 -4.66
CA PHE A 438 -22.39 -21.60 -4.01
C PHE A 438 -22.81 -23.01 -4.46
N LEU A 439 -22.12 -23.63 -5.41
CA LEU A 439 -22.41 -24.99 -5.86
C LEU A 439 -21.54 -26.04 -5.14
N VAL A 440 -20.48 -25.60 -4.48
CA VAL A 440 -19.61 -26.50 -3.71
C VAL A 440 -20.42 -27.05 -2.54
N PHE A 441 -20.41 -28.38 -2.37
CA PHE A 441 -21.20 -29.13 -1.38
C PHE A 441 -22.72 -29.21 -1.61
N GLU A 442 -23.23 -28.70 -2.74
CA GLU A 442 -24.63 -28.91 -3.15
C GLU A 442 -24.83 -30.29 -3.80
N GLN A 443 -26.07 -30.79 -3.78
CA GLN A 443 -26.42 -32.04 -4.46
C GLN A 443 -26.27 -31.89 -5.98
N ASN A 444 -25.56 -32.82 -6.64
CA ASN A 444 -25.36 -32.81 -8.09
C ASN A 444 -26.61 -33.28 -8.86
N THR A 445 -27.63 -32.44 -8.88
CA THR A 445 -28.92 -32.69 -9.56
C THR A 445 -29.09 -31.81 -10.79
N THR A 446 -29.99 -32.20 -11.69
CA THR A 446 -30.39 -31.36 -12.84
C THR A 446 -30.87 -29.97 -12.40
N ALA A 447 -31.55 -29.87 -11.24
CA ALA A 447 -32.00 -28.59 -10.71
C ALA A 447 -30.83 -27.66 -10.34
N THR A 448 -29.78 -28.20 -9.71
CA THR A 448 -28.56 -27.45 -9.38
C THR A 448 -27.84 -26.95 -10.64
N ARG A 449 -27.74 -27.81 -11.67
CA ARG A 449 -27.17 -27.44 -12.97
C ARG A 449 -27.97 -26.34 -13.67
N ASN A 450 -29.29 -26.47 -13.70
CA ASN A 450 -30.17 -25.45 -14.27
C ASN A 450 -30.08 -24.11 -13.53
N ARG A 451 -29.91 -24.11 -12.20
CA ARG A 451 -29.71 -22.88 -11.44
C ARG A 451 -28.45 -22.14 -11.87
N PHE A 452 -27.35 -22.85 -12.10
CA PHE A 452 -26.12 -22.27 -12.64
C PHE A 452 -26.33 -21.69 -14.05
N LEU A 453 -26.93 -22.47 -14.95
CA LEU A 453 -27.22 -22.03 -16.32
C LEU A 453 -28.11 -20.78 -16.36
N ASN A 454 -29.13 -20.72 -15.50
CA ASN A 454 -30.04 -19.58 -15.38
C ASN A 454 -29.37 -18.30 -14.86
N THR A 455 -28.19 -18.40 -14.26
CA THR A 455 -27.40 -17.23 -13.82
C THR A 455 -26.34 -16.86 -14.84
N VAL A 456 -25.62 -17.84 -15.39
CA VAL A 456 -24.49 -17.58 -16.30
C VAL A 456 -24.94 -17.20 -17.72
N ASN A 457 -26.00 -17.82 -18.26
CA ASN A 457 -26.45 -17.50 -19.62
C ASN A 457 -26.89 -16.03 -19.75
N PRO A 458 -27.77 -15.48 -18.89
CA PRO A 458 -28.16 -14.06 -19.02
C PRO A 458 -26.99 -13.09 -18.89
N TYR A 459 -25.99 -13.43 -18.07
CA TYR A 459 -24.77 -12.63 -17.95
C TYR A 459 -23.94 -12.65 -19.24
N LEU A 460 -23.73 -13.83 -19.84
CA LEU A 460 -22.99 -13.92 -21.12
C LEU A 460 -23.77 -13.29 -22.28
N GLU A 461 -25.11 -13.36 -22.29
CA GLU A 461 -25.97 -12.61 -23.22
C GLU A 461 -25.77 -11.11 -23.08
N ASN A 462 -25.70 -10.60 -21.83
CA ASN A 462 -25.41 -9.19 -21.60
C ASN A 462 -24.04 -8.79 -22.16
N VAL A 463 -23.00 -9.58 -21.88
CA VAL A 463 -21.65 -9.32 -22.43
C VAL A 463 -21.65 -9.37 -23.96
N GLN A 464 -22.38 -10.31 -24.57
CA GLN A 464 -22.55 -10.39 -26.03
C GLN A 464 -23.27 -9.15 -26.59
N SER A 465 -24.37 -8.71 -25.96
CA SER A 465 -25.13 -7.52 -26.38
C SER A 465 -24.30 -6.24 -26.31
N ASN A 466 -23.36 -6.18 -25.36
CA ASN A 466 -22.42 -5.09 -25.16
C ASN A 466 -21.11 -5.28 -25.96
N SER A 467 -21.16 -6.08 -27.04
CA SER A 467 -20.06 -6.29 -28.00
C SER A 467 -18.80 -6.96 -27.42
N GLY A 468 -18.88 -7.63 -26.27
CA GLY A 468 -17.73 -8.37 -25.70
C GLY A 468 -17.49 -9.72 -26.36
N LEU A 469 -18.57 -10.40 -26.74
CA LEU A 469 -18.55 -11.73 -27.35
C LEU A 469 -19.24 -11.70 -28.72
N ASN A 470 -18.74 -12.48 -29.67
CA ASN A 470 -19.43 -12.79 -30.92
C ASN A 470 -20.41 -13.96 -30.72
N ALA A 471 -19.97 -14.99 -29.99
CA ALA A 471 -20.76 -16.17 -29.67
C ALA A 471 -20.28 -16.79 -28.35
N PHE A 472 -21.17 -17.49 -27.65
CA PHE A 472 -20.84 -18.30 -26.50
C PHE A 472 -21.73 -19.54 -26.42
N ARG A 473 -21.29 -20.53 -25.66
CA ARG A 473 -22.10 -21.71 -25.31
C ARG A 473 -21.69 -22.21 -23.93
N VAL A 474 -22.67 -22.43 -23.07
CA VAL A 474 -22.47 -23.05 -21.75
C VAL A 474 -23.11 -24.44 -21.77
N VAL A 475 -22.36 -25.46 -21.37
CA VAL A 475 -22.83 -26.84 -21.24
C VAL A 475 -22.61 -27.29 -19.81
N MET A 476 -23.69 -27.66 -19.13
CA MET A 476 -23.68 -28.27 -17.80
C MET A 476 -24.91 -29.18 -17.70
N ASP A 477 -24.83 -30.33 -18.35
CA ASP A 477 -25.92 -31.30 -18.49
C ASP A 477 -25.38 -32.73 -18.36
N ASP A 478 -26.21 -33.72 -18.68
CA ASP A 478 -25.85 -35.14 -18.55
C ASP A 478 -24.78 -35.57 -19.58
N THR A 479 -24.50 -34.74 -20.60
CA THR A 479 -23.46 -35.06 -21.59
C THR A 479 -22.05 -34.87 -21.04
N ASN A 480 -21.85 -33.91 -20.13
CA ASN A 480 -20.57 -33.67 -19.47
C ASN A 480 -20.56 -34.07 -17.99
N ASN A 481 -21.70 -34.35 -17.39
CA ASN A 481 -21.84 -34.95 -16.05
C ASN A 481 -22.32 -36.39 -16.17
N THR A 482 -21.44 -37.26 -16.70
CA THR A 482 -21.71 -38.70 -16.82
C THR A 482 -21.80 -39.36 -15.43
N PRO A 483 -22.39 -40.57 -15.30
CA PRO A 483 -22.44 -41.29 -14.03
C PRO A 483 -21.06 -41.41 -13.35
N ASP A 484 -20.00 -41.67 -14.12
CA ASP A 484 -18.62 -41.72 -13.61
C ASP A 484 -18.12 -40.41 -12.98
N GLU A 485 -18.52 -39.25 -13.51
CA GLU A 485 -18.16 -37.95 -12.94
C GLU A 485 -18.95 -37.66 -11.67
N ILE A 486 -20.23 -38.05 -11.66
CA ILE A 486 -21.11 -37.92 -10.49
C ILE A 486 -20.61 -38.83 -9.35
N ASP A 487 -20.25 -40.08 -9.65
CA ASP A 487 -19.72 -41.04 -8.68
C ASP A 487 -18.36 -40.61 -8.11
N ARG A 488 -17.60 -39.82 -8.86
CA ARG A 488 -16.37 -39.15 -8.40
C ARG A 488 -16.62 -37.85 -7.64
N ASN A 489 -17.88 -37.50 -7.37
CA ASN A 489 -18.30 -36.26 -6.71
C ASN A 489 -17.83 -35.00 -7.46
N ARG A 490 -17.82 -35.03 -8.80
CA ARG A 490 -17.44 -33.89 -9.65
C ARG A 490 -18.68 -33.31 -10.35
N LEU A 491 -18.74 -31.98 -10.38
CA LEU A 491 -19.69 -31.22 -11.20
C LEU A 491 -18.92 -30.49 -12.29
N VAL A 492 -19.18 -30.82 -13.55
CA VAL A 492 -18.43 -30.34 -14.71
C VAL A 492 -19.28 -29.35 -15.50
N GLY A 493 -18.75 -28.14 -15.69
CA GLY A 493 -19.28 -27.12 -16.60
C GLY A 493 -18.27 -26.80 -17.69
N GLN A 494 -18.71 -26.75 -18.94
CA GLN A 494 -17.90 -26.34 -20.08
C GLN A 494 -18.43 -25.01 -20.65
N ILE A 495 -17.53 -24.05 -20.83
CA ILE A 495 -17.88 -22.71 -21.31
C ILE A 495 -17.02 -22.42 -22.53
N PHE A 496 -17.68 -22.25 -23.67
CA PHE A 496 -17.07 -21.89 -24.94
C PHE A 496 -17.36 -20.42 -25.22
N VAL A 497 -16.31 -19.64 -25.54
CA VAL A 497 -16.44 -18.20 -25.81
C VAL A 497 -15.68 -17.82 -27.06
N GLN A 498 -16.26 -16.93 -27.85
CA GLN A 498 -15.63 -16.30 -29.00
C GLN A 498 -15.58 -14.78 -28.78
N PRO A 499 -14.45 -14.23 -28.29
CA PRO A 499 -14.29 -12.80 -28.06
C PRO A 499 -14.44 -11.96 -29.33
N THR A 500 -15.00 -10.76 -29.19
CA THR A 500 -14.95 -9.73 -30.22
C THR A 500 -13.54 -9.14 -30.28
N ARG A 501 -12.97 -9.03 -31.49
CA ARG A 501 -11.63 -8.47 -31.69
C ARG A 501 -11.72 -6.98 -32.03
N THR A 502 -10.76 -6.20 -31.52
CA THR A 502 -10.65 -4.76 -31.84
C THR A 502 -9.91 -4.57 -33.16
N ALA A 503 -10.34 -3.59 -33.98
CA ALA A 503 -9.62 -3.17 -35.17
C ALA A 503 -8.42 -2.29 -34.80
N GLU A 504 -7.21 -2.70 -35.18
CA GLU A 504 -5.95 -1.97 -34.89
C GLU A 504 -5.38 -1.24 -36.10
N PHE A 505 -5.65 -1.77 -37.30
CA PHE A 505 -5.18 -1.21 -38.56
C PHE A 505 -6.40 -0.94 -39.44
N ILE A 506 -6.44 0.25 -40.02
CA ILE A 506 -7.43 0.63 -41.03
C ILE A 506 -6.64 0.84 -42.32
N VAL A 507 -6.86 -0.01 -43.31
CA VAL A 507 -6.29 0.13 -44.66
C VAL A 507 -7.35 0.82 -45.52
N LEU A 508 -7.03 2.02 -46.00
CA LEU A 508 -7.87 2.78 -46.93
C LEU A 508 -7.17 2.84 -48.27
N ASP A 509 -7.64 2.04 -49.23
CA ASP A 509 -7.10 2.02 -50.58
C ASP A 509 -7.79 3.08 -51.43
N PHE A 510 -7.00 4.00 -51.99
CA PHE A 510 -7.48 5.00 -52.94
C PHE A 510 -7.22 4.51 -54.36
N VAL A 511 -8.28 4.05 -55.03
CA VAL A 511 -8.22 3.67 -56.45
C VAL A 511 -8.74 4.83 -57.29
N VAL A 512 -7.84 5.48 -58.04
CA VAL A 512 -8.22 6.51 -59.00
C VAL A 512 -8.50 5.83 -60.34
N GLN A 513 -9.76 5.80 -60.75
CA GLN A 513 -10.17 5.27 -62.05
C GLN A 513 -10.49 6.40 -63.05
N PRO A 514 -10.31 6.17 -64.36
CA PRO A 514 -10.73 7.13 -65.39
C PRO A 514 -12.23 7.40 -65.33
N THR A 515 -12.64 8.62 -65.70
CA THR A 515 -14.05 8.99 -65.84
C THR A 515 -14.74 8.04 -66.82
N GLY A 516 -15.65 7.19 -66.32
CA GLY A 516 -16.36 6.17 -67.11
C GLY A 516 -16.05 4.72 -66.75
N ALA A 517 -15.09 4.45 -65.88
CA ALA A 517 -14.88 3.14 -65.29
C ALA A 517 -15.93 2.85 -64.19
N THR A 518 -16.38 1.60 -64.12
CA THR A 518 -17.32 1.12 -63.10
C THR A 518 -16.55 0.62 -61.89
N PHE A 519 -16.95 1.07 -60.68
CA PHE A 519 -16.36 0.57 -59.45
C PHE A 519 -16.65 -0.93 -59.29
N PRO A 520 -15.70 -1.73 -58.76
CA PRO A 520 -15.98 -3.10 -58.38
C PRO A 520 -17.05 -3.12 -57.28
N GLU A 521 -18.03 -4.03 -57.37
CA GLU A 521 -19.00 -4.30 -56.29
C GLU A 521 -18.35 -5.00 -55.09
#